data_AF-A0A089YV77-F1
#
_entry.id   AF-A0A089YV77-F1
#
_cell.length_a   1.000
_cell.length_b   1.000
_cell.length_c   1.000
_cell.angle_alpha   90.00
_cell.angle_beta   90.00
_cell.angle_gamma   90.00
#
_symmetry.space_group_name_H-M   'P 1'
#
loop_
_entity.id
_entity.type
_entity.pdbx_description
1 polymer ?
#
loop_
_entity_poly.entity_id
_entity_poly.type
_entity_poly.pdbx_seq_one_letter_code
_entity_poly.pdbx_strand_id
1 'polypeptide(L)'
;MLLSDDGRVVLTDFGIAMVEGSSALTMTGEVVGSPEFLAPERALGRTPGPESDLWSLGVLLYAAVEGRSPFRHDTPISTLRAIVDEELPPPCRAGPLGPVIEGLLRKEPGRRPPAEHAERELRLIGAGGTPSGGGAAGGDTVATPPYAPYGPAAPASAPPPRKPSGRSGPDPGPPPRRRAAVAVAAGLAVLVPALTGLTYALLNSGDAAAGGPPTAAPTARRSTPGPAREDTAGNPPAPTPSAAPGRSARPGDSGPSGSPPPQSVTVTVTGARTGYSGPCPPPPAHAPEFTATFTVGRVPAEVVYRWVGEDGEPFDGGWKTLSFPAGGDRTGQDRVTVTTYDDSGTFEDAIGVEVRAPVHAASEKVPFSVSCAAETPSDGVSASPGV
;
A
#
# COMPACT_ATOMS: atom_id res chain seq x y z
N MET A 1 14.36 -19.32 15.29
CA MET A 1 15.51 -20.07 14.72
C MET A 1 16.21 -20.82 15.83
N LEU A 2 16.48 -22.10 15.63
CA LEU A 2 17.23 -22.97 16.54
C LEU A 2 18.53 -23.41 15.87
N LEU A 3 19.59 -23.52 16.66
CA LEU A 3 20.88 -24.07 16.24
C LEU A 3 21.10 -25.38 17.01
N SER A 4 21.26 -26.47 16.26
CA SER A 4 21.60 -27.78 16.82
C SER A 4 23.10 -27.86 17.15
N ASP A 5 23.47 -28.76 18.06
CA ASP A 5 24.86 -28.97 18.52
C ASP A 5 25.82 -29.39 17.39
N ASP A 6 25.27 -29.93 16.30
CA ASP A 6 25.99 -30.29 15.07
C ASP A 6 26.15 -29.12 14.07
N GLY A 7 25.74 -27.91 14.45
CA GLY A 7 25.78 -26.71 13.61
C GLY A 7 24.62 -26.59 12.61
N ARG A 8 23.64 -27.50 12.65
CA ARG A 8 22.46 -27.42 11.79
C ARG A 8 21.54 -26.30 12.27
N VAL A 9 21.15 -25.43 11.34
CA VAL A 9 20.13 -24.41 11.58
C VAL A 9 18.75 -24.96 11.24
N VAL A 10 17.81 -24.80 12.16
CA VAL A 10 16.39 -25.13 11.97
C VAL A 10 15.57 -23.85 12.11
N LEU A 11 14.81 -23.51 11.07
CA LEU A 11 13.80 -22.49 11.15
C LEU A 11 12.53 -23.11 11.73
N THR A 12 12.06 -22.55 12.83
CA THR A 12 10.80 -22.88 13.50
C THR A 12 9.83 -21.73 13.28
N ASP A 13 8.53 -21.95 13.48
CA ASP A 13 7.50 -20.89 13.52
C ASP A 13 7.04 -20.33 12.15
N PHE A 14 6.98 -21.17 11.11
CA PHE A 14 6.47 -20.85 9.75
C PHE A 14 4.99 -20.41 9.66
N GLY A 15 4.29 -20.06 10.75
CA GLY A 15 2.84 -19.84 10.68
C GLY A 15 2.11 -19.25 11.89
N ILE A 16 2.80 -18.78 12.93
CA ILE A 16 2.11 -18.12 14.07
C ILE A 16 2.05 -16.59 13.90
N ALA A 17 2.69 -16.03 12.86
CA ALA A 17 2.70 -14.60 12.55
C ALA A 17 1.66 -14.17 11.49
N MET A 18 0.78 -15.07 11.06
CA MET A 18 -0.41 -14.80 10.25
C MET A 18 -1.65 -14.72 11.16
N VAL A 19 -1.62 -13.85 12.17
CA VAL A 19 -2.87 -13.42 12.79
C VAL A 19 -3.36 -12.25 11.94
N GLU A 20 -4.34 -12.52 11.08
CA GLU A 20 -5.23 -11.48 10.57
C GLU A 20 -5.67 -10.60 11.73
N GLY A 21 -5.20 -9.35 11.75
CA GLY A 21 -5.67 -8.34 12.71
C GLY A 21 -4.85 -8.13 13.99
N SER A 22 -3.69 -8.76 14.19
CA SER A 22 -2.77 -8.29 15.24
C SER A 22 -1.73 -7.36 14.63
N SER A 23 -2.00 -6.05 14.68
CA SER A 23 -0.94 -5.05 14.60
C SER A 23 0.19 -5.46 15.55
N ALA A 24 1.44 -5.20 15.15
CA ALA A 24 2.59 -5.35 16.05
C ALA A 24 2.38 -4.57 17.37
N LEU A 25 1.46 -3.59 17.39
CA LEU A 25 0.91 -2.96 18.58
C LEU A 25 -0.28 -3.75 19.15
N THR A 26 -0.16 -4.24 20.38
CA THR A 26 -1.35 -4.60 21.16
C THR A 26 -2.10 -3.32 21.57
N MET A 27 -3.41 -3.43 21.86
CA MET A 27 -4.33 -2.34 22.24
C MET A 27 -3.87 -1.46 23.43
N THR A 28 -2.75 -1.80 24.07
CA THR A 28 -2.13 -1.13 25.22
C THR A 28 -0.80 -0.45 24.91
N GLY A 29 -0.36 -0.40 23.64
CA GLY A 29 0.92 0.21 23.26
C GLY A 29 2.15 -0.67 23.55
N GLU A 30 1.94 -1.93 23.96
CA GLU A 30 3.00 -2.92 24.10
C GLU A 30 3.19 -3.65 22.77
N VAL A 31 4.35 -3.47 22.15
CA VAL A 31 4.70 -4.27 20.97
C VAL A 31 5.14 -5.64 21.45
N VAL A 32 4.30 -6.64 21.22
CA VAL A 32 4.62 -8.04 21.53
C VAL A 32 5.41 -8.61 20.35
N GLY A 33 6.74 -8.59 20.48
CA GLY A 33 7.68 -9.12 19.49
C GLY A 33 8.93 -8.25 19.33
N SER A 34 9.83 -8.67 18.45
CA SER A 34 11.00 -7.88 18.04
C SER A 34 10.66 -7.11 16.76
N PRO A 35 10.17 -5.85 16.84
CA PRO A 35 9.75 -5.08 15.67
C PRO A 35 10.90 -4.83 14.69
N GLU A 36 12.14 -4.94 15.16
CA GLU A 36 13.36 -4.71 14.39
C GLU A 36 13.53 -5.63 13.16
N PHE A 37 12.85 -6.78 13.11
CA PHE A 37 12.87 -7.69 11.95
C PHE A 37 11.73 -7.45 10.97
N LEU A 38 10.79 -6.55 11.29
CA LEU A 38 9.63 -6.30 10.45
C LEU A 38 10.05 -5.61 9.15
N ALA A 39 9.53 -6.07 8.01
CA ALA A 39 9.77 -5.44 6.72
C ALA A 39 9.02 -4.10 6.60
N PRO A 40 9.56 -3.10 5.87
CA PRO A 40 8.95 -1.78 5.73
C PRO A 40 7.51 -1.85 5.20
N GLU A 41 7.26 -2.72 4.23
CA GLU A 41 5.93 -2.95 3.68
C GLU A 41 4.95 -3.46 4.74
N ARG A 42 5.39 -4.31 5.68
CA ARG A 42 4.56 -4.78 6.80
C ARG A 42 4.36 -3.69 7.84
N ALA A 43 5.37 -2.88 8.12
CA ALA A 43 5.26 -1.73 9.01
C ALA A 43 4.26 -0.68 8.49
N LEU A 44 4.17 -0.54 7.17
CA LEU A 44 3.21 0.32 6.46
C LEU A 44 1.84 -0.33 6.27
N GLY A 45 1.62 -1.56 6.76
CA GLY A 45 0.34 -2.27 6.61
C GLY A 45 0.06 -2.80 5.19
N ARG A 46 1.06 -2.82 4.29
CA ARG A 46 0.95 -3.41 2.96
C ARG A 46 1.02 -4.94 3.05
N THR A 47 0.46 -5.63 2.06
CA THR A 47 0.50 -7.10 2.01
C THR A 47 1.94 -7.61 1.86
N PRO A 48 2.46 -8.40 2.81
CA PRO A 48 3.80 -8.98 2.68
C PRO A 48 3.85 -10.06 1.60
N GLY A 49 4.92 -10.02 0.80
CA GLY A 49 5.31 -11.10 -0.12
C GLY A 49 6.52 -11.88 0.40
N PRO A 50 7.01 -12.89 -0.36
CA PRO A 50 8.25 -13.61 -0.03
C PRO A 50 9.46 -12.69 0.20
N GLU A 51 9.45 -11.51 -0.40
CA GLU A 51 10.46 -10.47 -0.24
C GLU A 51 10.54 -9.95 1.20
N SER A 52 9.44 -9.99 1.97
CA SER A 52 9.42 -9.60 3.39
C SER A 52 10.26 -10.54 4.25
N ASP A 53 10.32 -11.82 3.91
CA ASP A 53 11.16 -12.79 4.59
C ASP A 53 12.64 -12.58 4.25
N LEU A 54 12.93 -12.17 3.01
CA LEU A 54 14.29 -11.78 2.58
C LEU A 54 14.79 -10.54 3.33
N TRP A 55 13.92 -9.57 3.60
CA TRP A 55 14.25 -8.45 4.49
C TRP A 55 14.60 -8.93 5.90
N SER A 56 13.74 -9.77 6.48
CA SER A 56 13.92 -10.32 7.84
C SER A 56 15.24 -11.09 7.95
N LEU A 57 15.60 -11.85 6.91
CA LEU A 57 16.90 -12.50 6.77
C LEU A 57 18.05 -11.48 6.70
N GLY A 58 17.90 -10.40 5.93
CA GLY A 58 18.89 -9.31 5.86
C GLY A 58 19.15 -8.68 7.23
N VAL A 59 18.10 -8.40 8.00
CA VAL A 59 18.22 -7.87 9.37
C VAL A 59 18.95 -8.86 10.28
N LEU A 60 18.61 -10.16 10.17
CA LEU A 60 19.26 -11.22 10.93
C LEU A 60 20.76 -11.31 10.62
N LEU A 61 21.13 -11.29 9.33
CA LEU A 61 22.53 -11.34 8.90
C LEU A 61 23.30 -10.10 9.37
N TYR A 62 22.71 -8.91 9.24
CA TYR A 62 23.29 -7.68 9.76
C TYR A 62 23.53 -7.77 11.27
N ALA A 63 22.53 -8.20 12.03
CA ALA A 63 22.63 -8.35 13.48
C ALA A 63 23.68 -9.40 13.89
N ALA A 64 23.82 -10.48 13.12
CA ALA A 64 24.81 -11.52 13.37
C ALA A 64 26.26 -11.00 13.19
N VAL A 65 26.51 -10.12 12.20
CA VAL A 65 27.86 -9.61 11.92
C VAL A 65 28.21 -8.33 12.70
N GLU A 66 27.24 -7.43 12.91
CA GLU A 66 27.45 -6.17 13.64
C GLU A 66 27.20 -6.29 15.14
N GLY A 67 26.48 -7.32 15.58
CA GLY A 67 26.08 -7.54 16.97
C GLY A 67 24.87 -6.70 17.42
N ARG A 68 24.27 -5.93 16.52
CA ARG A 68 23.06 -5.12 16.75
C ARG A 68 22.21 -5.04 15.49
N SER A 69 20.89 -4.92 15.66
CA SER A 69 19.99 -4.64 14.54
C SER A 69 20.28 -3.24 13.94
N PRO A 70 20.14 -3.05 12.61
CA PRO A 70 20.40 -1.77 11.96
C PRO A 70 19.44 -0.65 12.35
N PHE A 71 18.16 -0.98 12.63
CA PHE A 71 17.08 0.01 12.83
C PHE A 71 16.50 0.01 14.26
N ARG A 72 17.13 -0.71 15.19
CA ARG A 72 16.64 -0.83 16.56
C ARG A 72 16.84 0.49 17.33
N HIS A 73 15.76 0.94 17.96
CA HIS A 73 15.73 2.08 18.87
C HIS A 73 15.09 1.71 20.22
N ASP A 74 15.06 2.66 21.15
CA ASP A 74 14.57 2.45 22.52
C ASP A 74 13.06 2.19 22.60
N THR A 75 12.30 2.69 21.63
CA THR A 75 10.85 2.46 21.55
C THR A 75 10.47 1.66 20.31
N PRO A 76 9.40 0.85 20.37
CA PRO A 76 8.92 0.14 19.20
C PRO A 76 8.49 1.07 18.06
N ILE A 77 7.84 2.20 18.38
CA ILE A 77 7.39 3.15 17.35
C ILE A 77 8.57 3.86 16.67
N SER A 78 9.63 4.20 17.42
CA SER A 78 10.87 4.72 16.81
C SER A 78 11.56 3.67 15.95
N THR A 79 11.50 2.39 16.34
CA THR A 79 12.06 1.29 15.53
C THR A 79 11.28 1.12 14.23
N LEU A 80 9.94 1.15 14.27
CA LEU A 80 9.11 1.11 13.06
C LEU A 80 9.37 2.29 12.13
N ARG A 81 9.50 3.49 12.70
CA ARG A 81 9.86 4.68 11.91
C ARG A 81 11.23 4.52 11.24
N ALA A 82 12.24 4.04 11.96
CA ALA A 82 13.57 3.81 11.39
C ALA A 82 13.55 2.75 10.29
N ILE A 83 12.76 1.69 10.46
CA ILE A 83 12.56 0.67 9.42
C ILE A 83 11.99 1.29 8.14
N VAL A 84 11.12 2.29 8.23
CA VAL A 84 10.54 2.94 7.04
C VAL A 84 11.45 4.03 6.48
N ASP A 85 11.95 4.92 7.33
CA ASP A 85 12.54 6.20 6.92
C ASP A 85 14.08 6.21 6.90
N GLU A 86 14.74 5.46 7.79
CA GLU A 86 16.19 5.57 7.96
C GLU A 86 16.95 4.76 6.90
N GLU A 87 18.03 5.35 6.38
CA GLU A 87 18.96 4.67 5.49
C GLU A 87 19.72 3.56 6.25
N LEU A 88 20.09 2.49 5.55
CA LEU A 88 20.86 1.40 6.16
C LEU A 88 22.23 1.92 6.63
N PRO A 89 22.58 1.80 7.92
CA PRO A 89 23.93 2.09 8.36
C PRO A 89 24.93 1.14 7.66
N PRO A 90 26.07 1.63 7.15
CA PRO A 90 27.03 0.78 6.45
C PRO A 90 27.53 -0.37 7.35
N PRO A 91 27.50 -1.63 6.89
CA PRO A 91 27.94 -2.77 7.69
C PRO A 91 29.47 -2.87 7.72
N CYS A 92 30.09 -2.41 8.80
CA CYS A 92 31.54 -2.33 8.96
C CYS A 92 32.24 -3.69 9.14
N ARG A 93 31.54 -4.73 9.59
CA ARG A 93 32.04 -6.06 9.94
C ARG A 93 31.54 -7.16 9.00
N ALA A 94 30.71 -6.82 8.01
CA ALA A 94 30.11 -7.82 7.12
C ALA A 94 31.10 -8.46 6.13
N GLY A 95 32.23 -7.82 5.82
CA GLY A 95 33.20 -8.34 4.86
C GLY A 95 32.52 -8.74 3.54
N PRO A 96 32.70 -9.97 3.04
CA PRO A 96 32.04 -10.45 1.82
C PRO A 96 30.50 -10.46 1.89
N LEU A 97 29.88 -10.46 3.07
CA LEU A 97 28.42 -10.42 3.21
C LEU A 97 27.81 -9.04 2.94
N GLY A 98 28.61 -7.97 2.93
CA GLY A 98 28.13 -6.59 2.81
C GLY A 98 27.15 -6.38 1.65
N PRO A 99 27.54 -6.69 0.40
CA PRO A 99 26.67 -6.50 -0.76
C PRO A 99 25.36 -7.31 -0.71
N VAL A 100 25.38 -8.50 -0.11
CA VAL A 100 24.18 -9.34 0.05
C VAL A 100 23.25 -8.71 1.09
N ILE A 101 23.79 -8.28 2.23
CA ILE A 101 23.02 -7.62 3.29
C ILE A 101 22.39 -6.33 2.76
N GLU A 102 23.17 -5.48 2.09
CA GLU A 102 22.68 -4.24 1.46
C GLU A 102 21.60 -4.52 0.41
N GLY A 103 21.76 -5.59 -0.38
CA GLY A 103 20.76 -6.00 -1.37
C GLY A 103 19.44 -6.43 -0.74
N LEU A 104 19.50 -7.24 0.32
CA LEU A 104 18.32 -7.73 1.04
C LEU A 104 17.59 -6.62 1.81
N LEU A 105 18.35 -5.63 2.32
CA LEU A 105 17.83 -4.51 3.10
C LEU A 105 17.44 -3.29 2.26
N ARG A 106 17.14 -3.48 0.97
CA ARG A 106 16.50 -2.45 0.16
C ARG A 106 15.06 -2.26 0.60
N LYS A 107 14.66 -1.01 0.86
CA LYS A 107 13.31 -0.67 1.34
C LYS A 107 12.22 -1.17 0.40
N GLU A 108 12.39 -0.92 -0.90
CA GLU A 108 11.47 -1.38 -1.94
C GLU A 108 11.60 -2.89 -2.18
N PRO A 109 10.54 -3.70 -1.94
CA PRO A 109 10.58 -5.16 -2.10
C PRO A 109 11.07 -5.61 -3.47
N GLY A 110 10.58 -4.97 -4.54
CA GLY A 110 10.95 -5.32 -5.93
C GLY A 110 12.41 -5.04 -6.30
N ARG A 111 13.17 -4.33 -5.45
CA ARG A 111 14.62 -4.10 -5.65
C ARG A 111 15.48 -5.13 -4.92
N ARG A 112 14.91 -5.96 -4.04
CA ARG A 112 15.65 -7.00 -3.31
C ARG A 112 16.04 -8.12 -4.30
N PRO A 113 17.21 -8.77 -4.13
CA PRO A 113 17.57 -9.91 -4.97
C PRO A 113 16.57 -11.05 -4.73
N PRO A 114 16.23 -11.86 -5.74
CA PRO A 114 15.38 -13.03 -5.56
C PRO A 114 16.08 -14.06 -4.65
N ALA A 115 15.27 -14.91 -4.00
CA ALA A 115 15.75 -15.86 -3.01
C ALA A 115 16.86 -16.79 -3.54
N GLU A 116 16.74 -17.26 -4.78
CA GLU A 116 17.73 -18.14 -5.42
C GLU A 116 19.06 -17.43 -5.66
N HIS A 117 19.02 -16.11 -5.89
CA HIS A 117 20.23 -15.32 -6.02
C HIS A 117 20.90 -15.10 -4.66
N ALA A 118 20.13 -14.69 -3.65
CA ALA A 118 20.65 -14.54 -2.30
C ALA A 118 21.24 -15.85 -1.76
N GLU A 119 20.57 -16.98 -1.97
CA GLU A 119 21.06 -18.30 -1.55
C GLU A 119 22.39 -18.67 -2.23
N ARG A 120 22.49 -18.45 -3.55
CA ARG A 120 23.73 -18.73 -4.29
C ARG A 120 24.90 -17.91 -3.77
N GLU A 121 24.71 -16.61 -3.54
CA GLU A 121 25.75 -15.73 -3.00
C GLU A 121 26.14 -16.16 -1.58
N LEU A 122 25.17 -16.47 -0.72
CA LEU A 122 25.43 -16.93 0.64
C LEU A 122 26.19 -18.27 0.68
N ARG A 123 25.88 -19.23 -0.21
CA ARG A 123 26.65 -20.48 -0.32
C ARG A 123 28.08 -20.24 -0.80
N LEU A 124 28.26 -19.34 -1.78
CA LEU A 124 29.58 -18.97 -2.27
C LEU A 124 30.45 -18.38 -1.15
N ILE A 125 29.89 -17.45 -0.38
CA ILE A 125 30.56 -16.84 0.77
C ILE A 125 30.85 -17.89 1.85
N GLY A 126 29.89 -18.76 2.16
CA GLY A 126 30.06 -19.85 3.13
C GLY A 126 31.16 -20.85 2.73
N ALA A 127 31.43 -21.01 1.43
CA ALA A 127 32.54 -21.79 0.90
C ALA A 127 33.88 -21.02 0.84
N GLY A 128 33.94 -19.77 1.32
CA GLY A 128 35.12 -18.92 1.31
C GLY A 128 35.33 -18.10 0.02
N GLY A 129 34.34 -18.06 -0.87
CA GLY A 129 34.35 -17.21 -2.06
C GLY A 129 33.93 -15.77 -1.77
N THR A 130 34.18 -14.87 -2.73
CA THR A 130 33.69 -13.48 -2.69
C THR A 130 32.56 -13.30 -3.70
N PRO A 131 31.46 -12.59 -3.36
CA PRO A 131 30.39 -12.28 -4.29
C PRO A 131 30.92 -11.64 -5.56
N SER A 132 30.38 -12.05 -6.71
CA SER A 132 30.66 -11.36 -7.96
C SER A 132 29.88 -10.05 -7.95
N GLY A 133 30.58 -8.94 -7.68
CA GLY A 133 30.01 -7.60 -7.75
C GLY A 133 29.37 -7.36 -9.13
N GLY A 134 28.04 -7.30 -9.16
CA GLY A 134 27.29 -6.73 -10.27
C GLY A 134 27.67 -5.25 -10.39
N GLY A 135 28.17 -4.86 -11.55
CA GLY A 135 28.89 -3.61 -11.79
C GLY A 135 28.25 -2.35 -11.23
N ALA A 136 28.99 -1.67 -10.35
CA ALA A 136 28.98 -0.22 -10.30
C ALA A 136 29.62 0.28 -11.60
N ALA A 137 28.79 0.81 -12.50
CA ALA A 137 29.26 1.57 -13.64
C ALA A 137 29.98 2.83 -13.13
N GLY A 138 31.24 2.99 -13.54
CA GLY A 138 31.90 4.28 -13.71
C GLY A 138 32.19 5.06 -12.43
N GLY A 139 33.24 4.67 -11.71
CA GLY A 139 34.02 5.66 -10.98
C GLY A 139 34.69 6.59 -11.99
N ASP A 140 34.22 7.83 -12.08
CA ASP A 140 34.99 8.91 -12.69
C ASP A 140 36.26 9.09 -11.87
N THR A 141 37.31 8.48 -12.40
CA THR A 141 38.68 8.62 -11.91
C THR A 141 39.10 10.04 -12.27
N VAL A 142 38.94 11.00 -11.34
CA VAL A 142 39.63 12.28 -11.46
C VAL A 142 41.11 12.01 -11.22
N ALA A 143 41.84 11.91 -12.33
CA ALA A 143 43.28 11.79 -12.38
C ALA A 143 43.93 12.96 -11.61
N THR A 144 44.70 12.62 -10.58
CA THR A 144 45.59 13.56 -9.89
C THR A 144 46.78 13.88 -10.80
N PRO A 145 47.10 15.15 -11.11
CA PRO A 145 48.32 15.46 -11.83
C PRO A 145 49.56 15.31 -10.93
N PRO A 146 50.72 14.89 -11.47
CA PRO A 146 51.92 14.62 -10.68
C PRO A 146 52.64 15.92 -10.26
N TYR A 147 53.14 15.88 -9.02
CA TYR A 147 53.96 16.90 -8.37
C TYR A 147 55.31 17.08 -9.09
N ALA A 148 55.62 18.29 -9.53
CA ALA A 148 56.94 18.67 -10.03
C ALA A 148 57.83 19.17 -8.87
N PRO A 149 59.12 18.81 -8.81
CA PRO A 149 60.00 19.15 -7.69
C PRO A 149 60.57 20.57 -7.84
N TYR A 150 60.45 21.39 -6.80
CA TYR A 150 61.16 22.67 -6.69
C TYR A 150 62.31 22.55 -5.70
N GLY A 151 63.52 22.88 -6.16
CA GLY A 151 64.75 22.97 -5.37
C GLY A 151 64.78 24.17 -4.40
N PRO A 152 65.85 24.31 -3.60
CA PRO A 152 65.79 24.95 -2.29
C PRO A 152 65.91 26.48 -2.36
N ALA A 153 65.09 27.19 -1.58
CA ALA A 153 65.23 28.63 -1.32
C ALA A 153 65.57 28.89 0.16
N ALA A 154 66.50 29.82 0.37
CA ALA A 154 67.21 30.21 1.59
C ALA A 154 66.31 30.79 2.71
N PRO A 155 66.82 30.93 3.96
CA PRO A 155 65.99 31.20 5.13
C PRO A 155 65.61 32.69 5.26
N ALA A 156 64.35 32.96 5.56
CA ALA A 156 63.84 34.30 5.85
C ALA A 156 64.03 34.66 7.33
N SER A 157 64.61 35.84 7.56
CA SER A 157 64.93 36.46 8.84
C SER A 157 63.69 36.84 9.66
N ALA A 158 63.78 36.65 10.98
CA ALA A 158 62.77 37.06 11.95
C ALA A 158 62.74 38.60 12.18
N PRO A 159 61.56 39.22 12.40
CA PRO A 159 61.47 40.58 12.92
C PRO A 159 61.29 40.63 14.45
N PRO A 160 61.75 41.70 15.14
CA PRO A 160 61.82 41.81 16.61
C PRO A 160 60.50 42.29 17.27
N PRO A 161 60.34 42.13 18.61
CA PRO A 161 59.10 42.45 19.31
C PRO A 161 59.01 43.92 19.73
N ARG A 162 57.82 44.54 19.61
CA ARG A 162 57.48 45.81 20.29
C ARG A 162 56.09 45.78 20.92
N LYS A 163 56.01 46.57 22.00
CA LYS A 163 55.15 46.55 23.21
C LYS A 163 53.75 47.20 23.04
N PRO A 164 52.86 47.11 24.05
CA PRO A 164 51.41 47.23 23.89
C PRO A 164 50.87 48.65 24.13
N SER A 165 49.78 48.96 23.41
CA SER A 165 48.83 50.05 23.65
C SER A 165 47.46 49.44 23.32
N GLY A 166 46.45 49.43 24.17
CA GLY A 166 45.89 50.51 24.96
C GLY A 166 44.38 50.35 24.80
N ARG A 167 43.69 50.16 25.92
CA ARG A 167 42.28 49.80 26.09
C ARG A 167 41.34 50.79 25.37
N SER A 168 40.34 50.30 24.65
CA SER A 168 39.10 51.04 24.30
C SER A 168 37.98 50.02 24.08
N GLY A 169 36.81 50.31 24.68
CA GLY A 169 35.75 49.35 25.00
C GLY A 169 34.88 48.88 23.84
N PRO A 170 33.90 47.99 24.14
CA PRO A 170 33.00 47.42 23.13
C PRO A 170 31.89 48.41 22.76
N ASP A 171 31.75 48.69 21.47
CA ASP A 171 30.62 49.43 20.90
C ASP A 171 29.49 48.44 20.55
N PRO A 172 28.22 48.69 20.92
CA PRO A 172 27.11 47.77 20.69
C PRO A 172 26.53 47.94 19.28
N GLY A 173 26.55 46.85 18.50
CA GLY A 173 25.83 46.76 17.23
C GLY A 173 24.29 46.79 17.42
N PRO A 174 23.53 47.39 16.47
CA PRO A 174 22.10 47.67 16.61
C PRO A 174 21.18 46.43 16.45
N PRO A 175 19.93 46.47 16.98
CA PRO A 175 19.05 45.31 17.14
C PRO A 175 18.38 44.86 15.83
N PRO A 176 18.02 43.56 15.70
CA PRO A 176 17.25 43.06 14.57
C PRO A 176 15.83 43.63 14.57
N ARG A 177 15.49 44.31 13.47
CA ARG A 177 14.20 44.95 13.24
C ARG A 177 13.14 43.91 12.89
N ARG A 178 12.09 43.88 13.71
CA ARG A 178 10.76 43.33 13.46
C ARG A 178 10.29 43.62 12.04
N ARG A 179 10.28 42.60 11.18
CA ARG A 179 9.46 42.54 9.95
C ARG A 179 8.85 41.14 9.85
N ALA A 180 7.91 40.86 10.75
CA ALA A 180 7.00 39.72 10.67
C ALA A 180 5.64 40.06 11.33
N ALA A 181 5.21 41.33 11.24
CA ALA A 181 3.99 41.81 11.90
C ALA A 181 3.10 42.70 10.99
N VAL A 182 3.22 42.58 9.67
CA VAL A 182 2.36 43.34 8.71
C VAL A 182 1.56 42.43 7.76
N ALA A 183 1.75 41.11 7.77
CA ALA A 183 0.93 40.19 6.96
C ALA A 183 -0.33 39.66 7.68
N VAL A 184 -0.62 40.12 8.91
CA VAL A 184 -1.79 39.66 9.69
C VAL A 184 -2.94 40.70 9.69
N ALA A 185 -2.69 41.95 9.29
CA ALA A 185 -3.71 43.01 9.31
C ALA A 185 -4.51 43.17 8.00
N ALA A 186 -4.15 42.47 6.92
CA ALA A 186 -4.88 42.55 5.63
C ALA A 186 -5.93 41.43 5.43
N GLY A 187 -5.87 40.34 6.20
CA GLY A 187 -6.84 39.23 6.11
C GLY A 187 -8.17 39.49 6.83
N LEU A 188 -8.18 40.38 7.83
CA LEU A 188 -9.37 40.70 8.63
C LEU A 188 -10.28 41.77 8.00
N ALA A 189 -9.85 42.42 6.91
CA ALA A 189 -10.67 43.42 6.21
C ALA A 189 -11.62 42.83 5.15
N VAL A 190 -11.50 41.52 4.83
CA VAL A 190 -12.36 40.85 3.83
C VAL A 190 -13.36 39.88 4.47
N LEU A 191 -13.09 39.35 5.67
CA LEU A 191 -13.98 38.38 6.33
C LEU A 191 -15.19 39.01 7.05
N VAL A 192 -15.08 40.26 7.50
CA VAL A 192 -16.17 40.95 8.19
C VAL A 192 -17.35 41.31 7.27
N PRO A 193 -17.18 41.83 6.03
CA PRO A 193 -18.31 42.12 5.15
C PRO A 193 -18.99 40.85 4.57
N ALA A 194 -18.26 39.74 4.41
CA ALA A 194 -18.81 38.49 3.88
C ALA A 194 -19.76 37.79 4.88
N LEU A 195 -19.41 37.81 6.17
CA LEU A 195 -20.26 37.23 7.23
C LEU A 195 -21.49 38.09 7.54
N THR A 196 -21.38 39.43 7.44
CA THR A 196 -22.54 40.33 7.58
C THR A 196 -23.48 40.29 6.37
N GLY A 197 -22.95 40.13 5.15
CA GLY A 197 -23.79 39.95 3.96
C GLY A 197 -24.61 38.66 3.96
N LEU A 198 -24.01 37.56 4.43
CA LEU A 198 -24.69 36.25 4.49
C LEU A 198 -25.77 36.20 5.57
N THR A 199 -25.55 36.82 6.73
CA THR A 199 -26.58 36.93 7.78
C THR A 199 -27.71 37.87 7.38
N TYR A 200 -27.43 38.98 6.68
CA TYR A 200 -28.47 39.89 6.18
C TYR A 200 -29.38 39.22 5.14
N ALA A 201 -28.82 38.42 4.22
CA ALA A 201 -29.59 37.69 3.21
C ALA A 201 -30.49 36.60 3.81
N LEU A 202 -30.04 35.93 4.87
CA LEU A 202 -30.82 34.90 5.57
C LEU A 202 -31.92 35.49 6.48
N LEU A 203 -31.70 36.68 7.05
CA LEU A 203 -32.69 37.37 7.88
C LEU A 203 -33.74 38.13 7.07
N ASN A 204 -33.45 38.52 5.82
CA ASN A 204 -34.38 39.22 4.94
C ASN A 204 -35.13 38.29 3.96
N SER A 205 -34.86 36.98 4.01
CA SER A 205 -35.59 35.96 3.24
C SER A 205 -36.67 35.31 4.10
N GLY A 206 -37.54 36.15 4.68
CA GLY A 206 -38.73 35.75 5.41
C GLY A 206 -39.94 36.48 4.83
N ASP A 207 -40.85 35.71 4.24
CA ASP A 207 -42.21 36.05 3.77
C ASP A 207 -42.37 36.78 2.42
N ALA A 208 -42.66 35.98 1.37
CA ALA A 208 -43.81 36.24 0.49
C ALA A 208 -44.18 35.00 -0.37
N ALA A 209 -45.30 34.38 0.01
CA ALA A 209 -46.35 33.75 -0.82
C ALA A 209 -46.03 32.45 -1.60
N ALA A 210 -46.96 31.52 -1.85
CA ALA A 210 -48.29 31.15 -1.34
C ALA A 210 -48.76 29.97 -2.23
N GLY A 211 -49.54 29.03 -1.71
CA GLY A 211 -50.39 28.16 -2.54
C GLY A 211 -50.44 26.69 -2.13
N GLY A 212 -51.27 26.38 -1.12
CA GLY A 212 -51.60 25.03 -0.68
C GLY A 212 -52.69 24.32 -1.53
N PRO A 213 -53.18 23.15 -1.05
CA PRO A 213 -53.68 22.00 -1.83
C PRO A 213 -55.22 21.91 -1.90
N PRO A 214 -55.79 20.76 -2.31
CA PRO A 214 -56.88 20.24 -1.49
C PRO A 214 -56.87 18.73 -1.21
N THR A 215 -57.37 18.45 -0.01
CA THR A 215 -57.75 17.19 0.64
C THR A 215 -59.08 16.64 0.11
N ALA A 216 -59.22 15.30 0.00
CA ALA A 216 -60.44 14.57 0.38
C ALA A 216 -60.20 13.04 0.41
N ALA A 217 -60.40 12.42 1.57
CA ALA A 217 -60.72 10.99 1.74
C ALA A 217 -62.25 10.87 1.99
N PRO A 218 -62.86 9.71 2.34
CA PRO A 218 -62.57 8.28 2.12
C PRO A 218 -63.80 7.50 1.55
N THR A 219 -63.66 6.26 1.05
CA THR A 219 -64.71 5.21 1.23
C THR A 219 -64.23 3.80 0.86
N ALA A 220 -64.57 2.85 1.71
CA ALA A 220 -64.32 1.42 1.58
C ALA A 220 -65.20 0.75 0.50
N ARG A 221 -64.69 -0.31 -0.14
CA ARG A 221 -65.41 -1.58 -0.31
C ARG A 221 -64.50 -2.70 -0.81
N ARG A 222 -64.62 -3.85 -0.12
CA ARG A 222 -64.19 -5.19 -0.51
C ARG A 222 -64.72 -5.54 -1.91
N SER A 223 -63.97 -6.36 -2.65
CA SER A 223 -64.45 -7.66 -3.17
C SER A 223 -63.30 -8.44 -3.83
N THR A 224 -62.98 -9.60 -3.24
CA THR A 224 -62.43 -10.79 -3.90
C THR A 224 -63.37 -11.25 -5.03
N PRO A 225 -62.87 -12.01 -6.03
CA PRO A 225 -63.07 -13.46 -5.94
C PRO A 225 -61.92 -14.31 -6.50
N GLY A 226 -61.80 -15.52 -5.93
CA GLY A 226 -61.04 -16.65 -6.46
C GLY A 226 -61.88 -17.57 -7.38
N PRO A 227 -61.51 -18.86 -7.53
CA PRO A 227 -61.22 -19.50 -8.81
C PRO A 227 -62.28 -20.53 -9.29
N ALA A 228 -62.18 -21.00 -10.55
CA ALA A 228 -62.63 -22.35 -10.98
C ALA A 228 -62.13 -22.74 -12.40
N ARG A 229 -61.81 -24.04 -12.54
CA ARG A 229 -61.60 -24.87 -13.76
C ARG A 229 -62.95 -25.04 -14.51
N GLU A 230 -63.13 -25.63 -15.71
CA GLU A 230 -62.63 -26.83 -16.42
C GLU A 230 -63.30 -26.80 -17.82
N ASP A 231 -62.65 -27.09 -18.96
CA ASP A 231 -62.82 -28.27 -19.85
C ASP A 231 -62.84 -27.75 -21.32
N THR A 232 -62.51 -28.43 -22.43
CA THR A 232 -61.77 -29.65 -22.82
C THR A 232 -61.79 -29.72 -24.38
N ALA A 233 -60.79 -30.36 -25.00
CA ALA A 233 -60.69 -30.88 -26.40
C ALA A 233 -60.38 -29.88 -27.54
N GLY A 234 -59.53 -30.18 -28.54
CA GLY A 234 -58.91 -31.45 -28.93
C GLY A 234 -57.75 -31.30 -29.96
N ASN A 235 -56.99 -32.38 -30.08
CA ASN A 235 -55.73 -32.63 -30.80
C ASN A 235 -55.67 -32.27 -32.32
N PRO A 236 -54.46 -32.07 -32.89
CA PRO A 236 -54.22 -32.08 -34.34
C PRO A 236 -53.71 -33.46 -34.85
N PRO A 237 -53.87 -33.79 -36.15
CA PRO A 237 -53.16 -34.92 -36.75
C PRO A 237 -52.03 -34.50 -37.69
N ALA A 238 -50.90 -35.19 -37.59
CA ALA A 238 -49.95 -35.41 -38.68
C ALA A 238 -50.43 -36.56 -39.59
N PRO A 239 -49.93 -36.67 -40.84
CA PRO A 239 -49.08 -37.84 -41.13
C PRO A 239 -47.89 -37.58 -42.10
N THR A 240 -46.71 -38.08 -41.68
CA THR A 240 -45.70 -38.98 -42.32
C THR A 240 -45.36 -38.95 -43.85
N PRO A 241 -44.22 -39.57 -44.29
CA PRO A 241 -43.22 -38.92 -45.15
C PRO A 241 -43.02 -39.64 -46.51
N SER A 242 -42.13 -39.12 -47.37
CA SER A 242 -41.63 -39.84 -48.53
C SER A 242 -40.13 -39.63 -48.70
N ALA A 243 -39.41 -40.74 -48.87
CA ALA A 243 -37.97 -40.87 -49.01
C ALA A 243 -37.58 -41.26 -50.45
N ALA A 244 -36.36 -40.89 -50.86
CA ALA A 244 -35.36 -41.68 -51.63
C ALA A 244 -34.47 -40.76 -52.51
N PRO A 245 -33.29 -41.21 -53.02
CA PRO A 245 -32.19 -41.81 -52.26
C PRO A 245 -30.78 -41.31 -52.70
N GLY A 246 -29.79 -41.53 -51.82
CA GLY A 246 -28.49 -42.10 -52.17
C GLY A 246 -27.36 -41.19 -52.69
N ARG A 247 -26.33 -41.00 -51.87
CA ARG A 247 -24.94 -41.33 -52.26
C ARG A 247 -24.11 -41.70 -51.03
N SER A 248 -23.51 -42.88 -51.15
CA SER A 248 -22.67 -43.58 -50.20
C SER A 248 -21.31 -42.89 -50.07
N ALA A 249 -20.88 -42.60 -48.85
CA ALA A 249 -19.47 -42.43 -48.50
C ALA A 249 -19.22 -43.12 -47.15
N ARG A 250 -18.19 -43.95 -47.15
CA ARG A 250 -17.75 -44.94 -46.16
C ARG A 250 -17.29 -44.29 -44.84
N PRO A 251 -17.41 -44.96 -43.68
CA PRO A 251 -16.89 -44.45 -42.42
C PRO A 251 -15.36 -44.56 -42.42
N GLY A 252 -14.71 -43.40 -42.39
CA GLY A 252 -13.28 -43.23 -42.20
C GLY A 252 -13.06 -42.36 -40.98
N ASP A 253 -12.43 -42.99 -40.00
CA ASP A 253 -11.96 -42.48 -38.72
C ASP A 253 -11.13 -41.20 -38.84
N SER A 254 -11.53 -40.15 -38.12
CA SER A 254 -10.71 -39.11 -37.47
C SER A 254 -11.60 -37.93 -37.12
N GLY A 255 -12.00 -37.83 -35.85
CA GLY A 255 -12.82 -36.73 -35.35
C GLY A 255 -12.19 -35.35 -35.60
N PRO A 256 -12.98 -34.27 -35.61
CA PRO A 256 -12.40 -32.95 -35.57
C PRO A 256 -11.65 -32.85 -34.24
N SER A 257 -10.32 -32.81 -34.32
CA SER A 257 -9.46 -32.31 -33.26
C SER A 257 -9.78 -30.82 -33.10
N GLY A 258 -10.94 -30.53 -32.50
CA GLY A 258 -11.30 -29.19 -32.09
C GLY A 258 -10.37 -28.83 -30.96
N SER A 259 -9.46 -27.88 -31.19
CA SER A 259 -8.78 -27.21 -30.09
C SER A 259 -9.82 -26.84 -29.03
N PRO A 260 -9.54 -27.04 -27.74
CA PRO A 260 -10.43 -26.56 -26.69
C PRO A 260 -10.79 -25.10 -26.98
N PRO A 261 -12.04 -24.66 -26.71
CA PRO A 261 -12.41 -23.25 -26.90
C PRO A 261 -11.38 -22.33 -26.23
N PRO A 262 -11.18 -21.08 -26.63
CA PRO A 262 -10.21 -20.20 -25.96
C PRO A 262 -10.56 -20.01 -24.46
N GLN A 263 -9.57 -19.80 -23.60
CA GLN A 263 -9.81 -19.44 -22.19
C GLN A 263 -10.46 -18.06 -22.13
N SER A 264 -11.30 -17.82 -21.12
CA SER A 264 -11.89 -16.50 -20.86
C SER A 264 -11.82 -16.20 -19.37
N VAL A 265 -11.62 -14.94 -19.01
CA VAL A 265 -11.68 -14.44 -17.64
C VAL A 265 -12.55 -13.19 -17.65
N THR A 266 -13.57 -13.16 -16.79
CA THR A 266 -14.33 -11.96 -16.48
C THR A 266 -14.08 -11.60 -15.04
N VAL A 267 -13.85 -10.33 -14.75
CA VAL A 267 -13.68 -9.82 -13.39
C VAL A 267 -14.63 -8.65 -13.15
N THR A 268 -15.32 -8.67 -12.02
CA THR A 268 -16.17 -7.56 -11.55
C THR A 268 -15.72 -7.13 -10.17
N VAL A 269 -15.71 -5.83 -9.91
CA VAL A 269 -15.35 -5.28 -8.59
C VAL A 269 -16.58 -4.61 -7.99
N THR A 270 -16.82 -4.89 -6.71
CA THR A 270 -17.84 -4.22 -5.91
C THR A 270 -17.21 -3.56 -4.69
N GLY A 271 -17.63 -2.33 -4.40
CA GLY A 271 -17.19 -1.60 -3.22
C GLY A 271 -18.25 -1.60 -2.12
N ALA A 272 -17.81 -1.74 -0.88
CA ALA A 272 -18.57 -1.52 0.34
C ALA A 272 -17.92 -0.40 1.14
N ARG A 273 -18.72 0.51 1.71
CA ARG A 273 -18.25 1.66 2.49
C ARG A 273 -17.23 2.51 1.73
N THR A 274 -17.50 2.81 0.46
CA THR A 274 -16.59 3.55 -0.44
C THR A 274 -16.33 5.01 -0.02
N GLY A 275 -16.92 5.47 1.09
CA GLY A 275 -16.66 6.78 1.67
C GLY A 275 -16.38 6.64 3.16
N TYR A 276 -15.32 7.28 3.64
CA TYR A 276 -15.00 7.40 5.06
C TYR A 276 -14.70 8.86 5.44
N SER A 277 -15.17 9.29 6.59
CA SER A 277 -14.77 10.56 7.21
C SER A 277 -14.61 10.35 8.71
N GLY A 278 -13.44 10.67 9.26
CA GLY A 278 -13.14 10.47 10.66
C GLY A 278 -11.64 10.41 10.96
N PRO A 279 -11.25 9.92 12.15
CA PRO A 279 -9.84 9.75 12.50
C PRO A 279 -9.20 8.69 11.62
N CYS A 280 -8.04 9.02 11.06
CA CYS A 280 -7.25 8.05 10.31
C CYS A 280 -6.24 7.33 11.22
N PRO A 281 -6.00 6.03 11.00
CA PRO A 281 -6.59 5.19 9.96
C PRO A 281 -8.07 4.82 10.21
N PRO A 282 -8.89 4.67 9.15
CA PRO A 282 -10.27 4.21 9.31
C PRO A 282 -10.33 2.90 10.09
N PRO A 283 -11.20 2.78 11.13
CA PRO A 283 -11.41 1.52 11.82
C PRO A 283 -11.81 0.42 10.82
N PRO A 284 -11.40 -0.86 10.99
CA PRO A 284 -11.68 -1.91 10.01
C PRO A 284 -13.15 -2.07 9.62
N ALA A 285 -14.07 -1.83 10.57
CA ALA A 285 -15.51 -1.88 10.33
C ALA A 285 -16.05 -0.73 9.44
N HIS A 286 -15.30 0.36 9.32
CA HIS A 286 -15.68 1.58 8.59
C HIS A 286 -14.79 1.85 7.38
N ALA A 287 -13.68 1.15 7.25
CA ALA A 287 -12.77 1.28 6.12
C ALA A 287 -13.47 0.86 4.81
N PRO A 288 -13.21 1.58 3.69
CA PRO A 288 -13.64 1.14 2.37
C PRO A 288 -13.07 -0.23 2.03
N GLU A 289 -13.92 -1.11 1.53
CA GLU A 289 -13.60 -2.51 1.25
C GLU A 289 -14.08 -2.87 -0.15
N PHE A 290 -13.26 -3.56 -0.93
CA PHE A 290 -13.54 -3.91 -2.32
C PHE A 290 -13.37 -5.39 -2.54
N THR A 291 -14.35 -6.01 -3.17
CA THR A 291 -14.34 -7.44 -3.52
C THR A 291 -14.28 -7.60 -5.03
N ALA A 292 -13.26 -8.29 -5.51
CA ALA A 292 -13.15 -8.70 -6.90
C ALA A 292 -13.71 -10.11 -7.05
N THR A 293 -14.61 -10.30 -8.01
CA THR A 293 -15.17 -11.61 -8.36
C THR A 293 -14.70 -12.00 -9.75
N PHE A 294 -13.93 -13.07 -9.81
CA PHE A 294 -13.35 -13.63 -11.02
C PHE A 294 -14.20 -14.81 -11.49
N THR A 295 -14.51 -14.87 -12.78
CA THR A 295 -15.17 -16.03 -13.40
C THR A 295 -14.34 -16.51 -14.58
N VAL A 296 -13.88 -17.76 -14.52
CA VAL A 296 -13.09 -18.40 -15.59
C VAL A 296 -13.97 -19.24 -16.51
N GLY A 297 -13.65 -19.25 -17.80
CA GLY A 297 -14.39 -20.02 -18.80
C GLY A 297 -14.25 -21.53 -18.59
N ARG A 298 -13.09 -22.00 -18.09
CA ARG A 298 -12.80 -23.41 -17.80
C ARG A 298 -11.86 -23.55 -16.63
N VAL A 299 -11.90 -24.73 -16.02
CA VAL A 299 -10.94 -25.19 -15.02
C VAL A 299 -10.17 -26.41 -15.55
N PRO A 300 -8.88 -26.60 -15.19
CA PRO A 300 -8.11 -25.74 -14.31
C PRO A 300 -7.65 -24.44 -14.97
N ALA A 301 -7.46 -23.39 -14.16
CA ALA A 301 -6.92 -22.10 -14.60
C ALA A 301 -6.17 -21.41 -13.46
N GLU A 302 -5.13 -20.65 -13.80
CA GLU A 302 -4.39 -19.78 -12.88
C GLU A 302 -4.58 -18.34 -13.34
N VAL A 303 -5.32 -17.55 -12.58
CA VAL A 303 -5.59 -16.15 -12.91
C VAL A 303 -4.55 -15.27 -12.23
N VAL A 304 -3.72 -14.59 -13.00
CA VAL A 304 -2.72 -13.66 -12.47
C VAL A 304 -3.24 -12.24 -12.60
N TYR A 305 -3.45 -11.57 -11.47
CA TYR A 305 -4.15 -10.28 -11.39
C TYR A 305 -3.49 -9.34 -10.38
N ARG A 306 -3.87 -8.06 -10.36
CA ARG A 306 -3.48 -7.09 -9.34
C ARG A 306 -4.57 -6.05 -9.13
N TRP A 307 -4.62 -5.45 -7.95
CA TRP A 307 -5.46 -4.30 -7.70
C TRP A 307 -4.78 -3.03 -8.19
N VAL A 308 -5.52 -2.16 -8.84
CA VAL A 308 -5.01 -0.91 -9.44
C VAL A 308 -5.88 0.27 -9.08
N GLY A 309 -5.25 1.42 -8.82
CA GLY A 309 -5.93 2.71 -8.67
C GLY A 309 -6.36 3.31 -10.02
N GLU A 310 -6.82 4.56 -10.02
CA GLU A 310 -7.36 5.27 -11.17
C GLU A 310 -6.31 5.42 -12.29
N ASP A 311 -5.06 5.68 -11.91
CA ASP A 311 -3.93 5.82 -12.85
C ASP A 311 -3.29 4.49 -13.27
N GLY A 312 -3.80 3.36 -12.74
CA GLY A 312 -3.22 2.04 -12.99
C GLY A 312 -2.07 1.66 -12.06
N GLU A 313 -1.74 2.53 -11.10
CA GLU A 313 -0.76 2.25 -10.07
C GLU A 313 -1.22 1.10 -9.16
N PRO A 314 -0.33 0.18 -8.76
CA PRO A 314 -0.70 -0.95 -7.92
C PRO A 314 -1.21 -0.50 -6.55
N PHE A 315 -2.38 -0.99 -6.15
CA PHE A 315 -2.98 -0.65 -4.86
C PHE A 315 -2.48 -1.55 -3.72
N ASP A 316 -2.13 -2.81 -4.02
CA ASP A 316 -1.87 -3.85 -3.01
C ASP A 316 -0.53 -4.58 -3.20
N GLY A 317 0.45 -3.91 -3.80
CA GLY A 317 1.85 -4.36 -3.78
C GLY A 317 2.26 -5.34 -4.89
N GLY A 318 1.39 -5.65 -5.86
CA GLY A 318 1.82 -6.28 -7.12
C GLY A 318 0.90 -7.37 -7.66
N TRP A 319 1.47 -8.26 -8.49
CA TRP A 319 0.72 -9.34 -9.14
C TRP A 319 0.49 -10.52 -8.21
N LYS A 320 -0.78 -10.88 -8.01
CA LYS A 320 -1.29 -12.04 -7.28
C LYS A 320 -1.73 -13.14 -8.24
N THR A 321 -1.89 -14.36 -7.72
CA THR A 321 -2.39 -15.52 -8.48
C THR A 321 -3.57 -16.14 -7.75
N LEU A 322 -4.68 -16.36 -8.46
CA LEU A 322 -5.87 -17.06 -7.99
C LEU A 322 -6.05 -18.37 -8.77
N SER A 323 -6.00 -19.49 -8.05
CA SER A 323 -6.02 -20.84 -8.63
C SER A 323 -7.44 -21.41 -8.71
N PHE A 324 -7.77 -22.00 -9.85
CA PHE A 324 -9.03 -22.69 -10.11
C PHE A 324 -8.71 -24.15 -10.44
N PRO A 325 -8.84 -25.11 -9.50
CA PRO A 325 -8.43 -26.49 -9.73
C PRO A 325 -9.40 -27.26 -10.63
N ALA A 326 -8.93 -28.36 -11.22
CA ALA A 326 -9.77 -29.23 -12.04
C ALA A 326 -10.95 -29.80 -11.23
N GLY A 327 -12.18 -29.63 -11.73
CA GLY A 327 -13.39 -30.05 -11.03
C GLY A 327 -13.85 -29.10 -9.92
N GLY A 328 -13.15 -27.99 -9.67
CA GLY A 328 -13.56 -26.94 -8.74
C GLY A 328 -14.54 -25.93 -9.35
N ASP A 329 -14.90 -24.93 -8.53
CA ASP A 329 -15.75 -23.81 -8.97
C ASP A 329 -15.06 -22.97 -10.04
N ARG A 330 -15.87 -22.36 -10.91
CA ARG A 330 -15.39 -21.42 -11.95
C ARG A 330 -15.33 -19.98 -11.45
N THR A 331 -15.75 -19.74 -10.22
CA THR A 331 -15.82 -18.41 -9.63
C THR A 331 -14.96 -18.36 -8.37
N GLY A 332 -14.17 -17.31 -8.23
CA GLY A 332 -13.32 -17.07 -7.08
C GLY A 332 -13.33 -15.59 -6.73
N GLN A 333 -12.93 -15.25 -5.50
CA GLN A 333 -12.95 -13.88 -5.02
C GLN A 333 -11.65 -13.52 -4.33
N ASP A 334 -11.29 -12.24 -4.41
CA ASP A 334 -10.26 -11.61 -3.60
C ASP A 334 -10.80 -10.30 -3.03
N ARG A 335 -10.21 -9.85 -1.92
CA ARG A 335 -10.67 -8.64 -1.24
C ARG A 335 -9.51 -7.76 -0.81
N VAL A 336 -9.75 -6.45 -0.89
CA VAL A 336 -8.83 -5.43 -0.37
C VAL A 336 -9.58 -4.39 0.45
N THR A 337 -8.93 -3.88 1.48
CA THR A 337 -9.43 -2.79 2.31
C THR A 337 -8.52 -1.59 2.11
N VAL A 338 -9.11 -0.42 1.89
CA VAL A 338 -8.36 0.83 1.75
C VAL A 338 -8.17 1.46 3.13
N THR A 339 -6.92 1.79 3.43
CA THR A 339 -6.55 2.54 4.63
C THR A 339 -5.55 3.63 4.26
N THR A 340 -5.61 4.75 4.97
CA THR A 340 -4.60 5.82 4.93
C THR A 340 -4.21 6.17 6.36
N TYR A 341 -3.00 6.68 6.53
CA TYR A 341 -2.44 7.11 7.81
C TYR A 341 -2.16 8.62 7.85
N ASP A 342 -2.71 9.37 6.89
CA ASP A 342 -2.53 10.82 6.85
C ASP A 342 -3.23 11.47 8.05
N ASP A 343 -2.56 12.41 8.71
CA ASP A 343 -3.09 13.11 9.90
C ASP A 343 -4.30 14.00 9.55
N SER A 344 -4.40 14.44 8.30
CA SER A 344 -5.53 15.23 7.79
C SER A 344 -5.56 15.24 6.27
N GLY A 345 -6.73 15.52 5.69
CA GLY A 345 -6.90 15.67 4.24
C GLY A 345 -7.89 14.66 3.67
N THR A 346 -8.18 14.77 2.38
CA THR A 346 -9.06 13.85 1.68
C THR A 346 -8.29 13.15 0.57
N PHE A 347 -8.29 11.83 0.60
CA PHE A 347 -7.76 10.96 -0.43
C PHE A 347 -8.93 10.44 -1.27
N GLU A 348 -8.95 10.74 -2.56
CA GLU A 348 -9.93 10.26 -3.53
C GLU A 348 -9.21 9.51 -4.65
N ASP A 349 -9.71 8.34 -5.01
CA ASP A 349 -9.16 7.48 -6.06
C ASP A 349 -10.25 6.48 -6.51
N ALA A 350 -9.98 5.66 -7.53
CA ALA A 350 -10.86 4.59 -7.98
C ALA A 350 -10.11 3.27 -8.11
N ILE A 351 -10.66 2.21 -7.53
CA ILE A 351 -9.99 0.90 -7.47
C ILE A 351 -10.62 -0.10 -8.43
N GLY A 352 -9.78 -0.82 -9.17
CA GLY A 352 -10.19 -1.92 -10.04
C GLY A 352 -9.17 -3.04 -10.02
N VAL A 353 -9.38 -4.02 -10.90
CA VAL A 353 -8.48 -5.16 -11.07
C VAL A 353 -8.03 -5.26 -12.52
N GLU A 354 -6.74 -5.50 -12.69
CA GLU A 354 -6.13 -5.88 -13.95
C GLU A 354 -5.71 -7.36 -13.91
N VAL A 355 -6.00 -8.11 -14.95
CA VAL A 355 -5.62 -9.51 -15.15
C VAL A 355 -4.65 -9.58 -16.34
N ARG A 356 -3.53 -10.29 -16.17
CA ARG A 356 -2.55 -10.53 -17.25
C ARG A 356 -2.49 -11.96 -17.77
N ALA A 357 -2.94 -12.93 -16.98
CA ALA A 357 -2.96 -14.34 -17.39
C ALA A 357 -4.21 -15.03 -16.81
N PRO A 358 -4.76 -16.07 -17.48
CA PRO A 358 -4.32 -16.64 -18.76
C PRO A 358 -4.70 -15.79 -19.99
N VAL A 359 -5.59 -14.82 -19.82
CA VAL A 359 -5.95 -13.82 -20.84
C VAL A 359 -5.98 -12.45 -20.18
N HIS A 360 -5.65 -11.40 -20.94
CA HIS A 360 -5.76 -10.03 -20.44
C HIS A 360 -7.23 -9.66 -20.26
N ALA A 361 -7.56 -9.11 -19.09
CA ALA A 361 -8.87 -8.57 -18.77
C ALA A 361 -8.71 -7.45 -17.73
N ALA A 362 -9.69 -6.57 -17.63
CA ALA A 362 -9.74 -5.55 -16.58
C ALA A 362 -11.19 -5.40 -16.10
N SER A 363 -11.37 -5.01 -14.84
CA SER A 363 -12.67 -4.64 -14.32
C SER A 363 -12.96 -3.16 -14.57
N GLU A 364 -14.24 -2.79 -14.47
CA GLU A 364 -14.59 -1.40 -14.16
C GLU A 364 -13.98 -1.01 -12.80
N LYS A 365 -13.63 0.27 -12.65
CA LYS A 365 -13.09 0.83 -11.41
C LYS A 365 -14.21 1.39 -10.54
N VAL A 366 -14.08 1.25 -9.23
CA VAL A 366 -15.03 1.74 -8.24
C VAL A 366 -14.42 2.92 -7.50
N PRO A 367 -15.00 4.12 -7.59
CA PRO A 367 -14.48 5.31 -6.92
C PRO A 367 -14.67 5.22 -5.40
N PHE A 368 -13.77 5.84 -4.66
CA PHE A 368 -13.84 5.93 -3.21
C PHE A 368 -13.20 7.22 -2.68
N SER A 369 -13.55 7.57 -1.45
CA SER A 369 -12.95 8.70 -0.74
C SER A 369 -12.72 8.39 0.74
N VAL A 370 -11.58 8.85 1.26
CA VAL A 370 -11.21 8.74 2.67
C VAL A 370 -10.78 10.12 3.16
N SER A 371 -11.57 10.71 4.05
CA SER A 371 -11.30 12.02 4.66
C SER A 371 -10.81 11.84 6.10
N CYS A 372 -9.57 12.24 6.34
CA CYS A 372 -8.93 12.25 7.64
C CYS A 372 -9.21 13.59 8.34
N ALA A 373 -9.87 13.52 9.49
CA ALA A 373 -10.08 14.66 10.37
C ALA A 373 -9.15 14.55 11.58
N ALA A 374 -8.46 15.64 11.91
CA ALA A 374 -7.75 15.76 13.17
C ALA A 374 -8.77 15.71 14.32
N GLU A 375 -8.52 14.90 15.35
CA GLU A 375 -9.30 14.96 16.58
C GLU A 375 -9.20 16.39 17.13
N THR A 376 -10.32 17.13 17.14
CA THR A 376 -10.45 18.28 18.04
C THR A 376 -10.30 17.74 19.46
N PRO A 377 -9.33 18.24 20.26
CA PRO A 377 -9.27 17.89 21.67
C PRO A 377 -10.63 18.24 22.27
N SER A 378 -11.31 17.25 22.84
CA SER A 378 -12.42 17.55 23.73
C SER A 378 -11.83 18.33 24.91
N ASP A 379 -12.06 19.65 24.91
CA ASP A 379 -11.73 20.50 26.04
C ASP A 379 -12.32 19.90 27.31
N GLY A 380 -11.42 19.53 28.21
CA GLY A 380 -11.71 18.82 29.43
C GLY A 380 -12.53 19.66 30.41
N VAL A 381 -13.48 18.97 31.03
CA VAL A 381 -13.87 19.08 32.44
C VAL A 381 -14.21 20.50 32.94
N SER A 382 -15.52 20.74 33.06
CA SER A 382 -16.10 21.74 33.97
C SER A 382 -15.47 21.64 35.36
N ALA A 383 -14.69 22.64 35.74
CA ALA A 383 -14.32 22.87 37.12
C ALA A 383 -15.56 23.37 37.89
N SER A 384 -16.15 22.50 38.72
CA SER A 384 -17.10 22.91 39.75
C SER A 384 -16.37 23.66 40.87
N PRO A 385 -16.81 24.86 41.29
CA PRO A 385 -16.26 25.49 42.48
C PRO A 385 -17.00 25.00 43.74
N GLY A 386 -16.25 24.44 44.68
CA GLY A 386 -16.59 24.27 46.09
C GLY A 386 -15.26 24.16 46.85
N VAL A 387 -14.99 24.85 47.96
CA VAL A 387 -15.82 25.46 49.02
C VAL A 387 -15.18 26.76 49.46
#